data_AF-A0A3A0A4L2-F1
#
_entry.id   AF-A0A3A0A4L2-F1
#
_cell.length_a   1.000
_cell.length_b   1.000
_cell.length_c   1.000
_cell.angle_alpha   90.00
_cell.angle_beta   90.00
_cell.angle_gamma   90.00
#
_symmetry.space_group_name_H-M   'P 1'
#
loop_
_entity.id
_entity.type
_entity.pdbx_description
1 polymer ?
#
loop_
_entity_poly.entity_id
_entity_poly.type
_entity_poly.pdbx_seq_one_letter_code
_entity_poly.pdbx_strand_id
1 'polypeptide(L)' 'WQPATFFGGLTDASFAQLEGRGAPALDVGIPARYTHMPVEVCSLVDAIRTCDLLEACVRHLLSTDFIDRRE' A
#
# COMPACT_ATOMS: atom_id res chain seq x y z
N TRP A 1 -10.89 -5.44 3.35
CA TRP A 1 -10.24 -4.58 2.35
C TRP A 1 -11.28 -3.66 1.73
N GLN A 2 -10.91 -2.42 1.43
CA GLN A 2 -11.75 -1.42 0.79
C GLN A 2 -10.94 -0.78 -0.33
N PRO A 3 -11.36 -0.87 -1.61
CA PRO A 3 -10.74 -0.09 -2.67
C PRO A 3 -11.02 1.40 -2.45
N ALA A 4 -10.00 2.24 -2.70
CA ALA A 4 -10.11 3.68 -2.61
C ALA A 4 -9.49 4.32 -3.85
N THR A 5 -10.12 5.38 -4.35
CA THR A 5 -9.59 6.23 -5.42
C THR A 5 -9.38 7.62 -4.84
N PHE A 6 -8.16 8.13 -4.89
CA PHE A 6 -7.81 9.45 -4.40
C PHE A 6 -7.61 10.42 -5.56
N PHE A 7 -8.18 11.62 -5.46
CA PHE A 7 -7.83 12.74 -6.32
C PHE A 7 -6.83 13.63 -5.59
N GLY A 8 -5.59 13.70 -6.09
CA GLY A 8 -4.52 14.52 -5.49
C GLY A 8 -3.79 13.89 -4.29
N GLY A 9 -4.21 12.71 -3.83
CA GLY A 9 -3.43 11.89 -2.90
C GLY A 9 -2.44 11.04 -3.71
N LEU A 10 -1.21 11.50 -3.81
CA LEU A 10 -0.14 10.83 -4.56
C LEU A 10 0.97 10.41 -3.60
N THR A 11 1.54 9.25 -3.91
CA THR A 11 2.75 8.71 -3.27
C THR A 11 3.77 8.38 -4.37
N ASP A 12 4.99 8.03 -3.98
CA ASP A 12 5.99 7.47 -4.90
C ASP A 12 5.46 6.26 -5.69
N ALA A 13 4.65 5.41 -5.04
CA ALA A 13 3.99 4.28 -5.68
C ALA A 13 3.06 4.69 -6.84
N SER A 14 2.54 5.93 -6.86
CA SER A 14 1.70 6.43 -7.97
C SER A 14 2.46 6.49 -9.30
N PHE A 15 3.78 6.67 -9.25
CA PHE A 15 4.63 6.83 -10.42
C PHE A 15 5.65 5.70 -10.60
N ALA A 16 5.93 4.88 -9.58
CA ALA A 16 6.92 3.81 -9.63
C ALA A 16 6.77 2.84 -10.82
N GLN A 17 5.54 2.61 -11.27
CA GLN A 17 5.24 1.78 -12.44
C GLN A 17 5.57 2.45 -13.80
N LEU A 18 5.68 3.79 -13.82
CA LEU A 18 5.94 4.59 -15.03
C LEU A 18 7.42 4.92 -15.21
N GLU A 19 8.21 4.79 -14.14
CA GLU A 19 9.63 5.14 -14.15
C GLU A 19 10.52 3.96 -14.53
N GLY A 20 11.62 4.24 -15.26
CA GLY A 20 12.61 3.24 -15.64
C GLY A 20 12.03 2.09 -16.48
N ARG A 21 12.18 0.84 -16.01
CA ARG A 21 11.55 -0.35 -16.63
C ARG A 21 10.17 -0.67 -16.04
N GLY A 22 9.65 0.19 -15.18
CA GLY A 22 8.45 -0.04 -14.38
C GLY A 22 8.71 -1.01 -13.23
N ALA A 23 8.30 -0.61 -12.02
CA ALA A 23 8.23 -1.50 -10.87
C ALA A 23 6.76 -1.80 -10.54
N PRO A 24 6.38 -3.09 -10.36
CA PRO A 24 5.07 -3.41 -9.82
C PRO A 24 4.88 -2.73 -8.47
N ALA A 25 3.85 -1.89 -8.36
CA ALA A 25 3.57 -1.09 -7.18
C ALA A 25 2.14 -1.34 -6.69
N LEU A 26 1.97 -1.38 -5.38
CA LEU A 26 0.68 -1.49 -4.70
C LEU A 26 0.68 -0.48 -3.55
N ASP A 27 -0.37 0.33 -3.45
CA ASP A 27 -0.57 1.24 -2.34
C ASP A 27 -1.62 0.68 -1.37
N VAL A 28 -1.30 0.68 -0.08
CA VAL A 28 -2.16 0.21 1.00
C VAL A 28 -2.06 1.19 2.16
N GLY A 29 -3.20 1.76 2.55
CA GLY A 29 -3.28 2.72 3.63
C GLY A 29 -4.33 2.36 4.67
N ILE A 30 -4.26 3.02 5.83
CA ILE A 30 -5.29 2.99 6.86
C ILE A 30 -6.20 4.21 6.65
N PRO A 31 -7.54 4.08 6.69
CA PRO A 31 -8.43 5.23 6.69
C PRO A 31 -8.09 6.16 7.86
N ALA A 32 -7.66 7.38 7.52
CA ALA A 32 -7.24 8.39 8.46
C ALA A 32 -7.93 9.73 8.18
N ARG A 33 -8.00 10.59 9.21
CA ARG A 33 -8.47 11.97 9.13
C ARG A 33 -7.39 12.92 9.58
N TYR A 34 -7.43 14.13 9.02
CA TYR A 34 -6.50 15.21 9.34
C TYR A 34 -5.04 14.84 9.04
N THR A 35 -4.80 14.06 7.97
CA THR A 35 -3.45 13.77 7.49
C THR A 35 -2.71 15.10 7.22
N HIS A 36 -1.43 15.17 7.59
CA HIS A 36 -0.61 16.40 7.60
C HIS A 36 -0.93 17.43 8.70
N MET A 37 -1.80 17.13 9.66
CA MET A 37 -1.96 17.95 10.87
C MET A 37 -1.08 17.42 12.00
N PRO A 38 -0.74 18.24 13.02
CA PRO A 38 0.07 17.78 14.17
C PRO A 38 -0.52 16.60 14.93
N VAL A 39 -1.84 16.41 14.84
CA VAL A 39 -2.56 15.26 15.41
C VAL A 39 -3.45 14.67 14.32
N GLU A 40 -3.15 13.42 13.98
CA GLU A 40 -3.95 12.62 13.05
C GLU A 40 -4.87 11.66 13.80
N VAL A 41 -5.92 11.18 13.14
CA VAL A 41 -6.89 10.26 13.72
C VAL A 41 -7.13 9.08 12.80
N CYS A 42 -7.05 7.87 13.33
CA CYS A 42 -7.38 6.63 12.63
C CYS A 42 -8.07 5.63 13.58
N SER A 43 -8.59 4.55 13.02
CA SER A 43 -9.17 3.42 13.75
C SER A 43 -8.08 2.41 14.11
N LEU A 44 -7.95 2.05 15.39
CA LEU A 44 -7.02 1.00 15.83
C LEU A 44 -7.36 -0.37 15.22
N VAL A 45 -8.64 -0.65 15.01
CA VAL A 45 -9.09 -1.89 14.38
C VAL A 45 -8.61 -1.96 12.93
N ASP A 46 -8.66 -0.85 12.20
CA ASP A 46 -8.18 -0.80 10.83
C ASP A 46 -6.66 -0.88 10.76
N ALA A 47 -5.94 -0.28 11.72
CA ALA A 47 -4.49 -0.42 11.83
C ALA A 47 -4.07 -1.90 12.00
N ILE A 48 -4.72 -2.63 12.91
CA ILE A 48 -4.44 -4.06 13.14
C ILE A 48 -4.74 -4.88 11.89
N ARG A 49 -5.91 -4.65 11.26
CA ARG A 49 -6.30 -5.36 10.05
C ARG A 49 -5.38 -5.08 8.86
N THR A 50 -4.82 -3.88 8.77
CA THR A 50 -3.82 -3.56 7.75
C THR A 50 -2.52 -4.34 8.00
N CYS A 51 -2.08 -4.49 9.27
CA CYS A 51 -0.95 -5.37 9.59
C CYS A 51 -1.21 -6.82 9.17
N ASP A 52 -2.39 -7.37 9.52
CA ASP A 52 -2.76 -8.73 9.14
C ASP A 52 -2.76 -8.94 7.62
N LEU A 53 -3.28 -7.94 6.87
CA LEU A 53 -3.29 -7.95 5.41
C LEU A 53 -1.88 -7.91 4.82
N LEU A 54 -1.01 -7.04 5.33
CA LEU A 54 0.37 -6.92 4.86
C LEU A 54 1.16 -8.20 5.14
N GLU A 55 0.97 -8.81 6.31
CA GLU A 55 1.60 -10.09 6.63
C GLU A 55 1.17 -11.19 5.64
N ALA A 56 -0.14 -11.34 5.42
CA ALA A 56 -0.67 -12.32 4.49
C ALA A 56 -0.17 -12.06 3.05
N CYS A 57 -0.11 -10.79 2.63
CA CYS A 57 0.39 -10.39 1.32
C CYS A 57 1.87 -10.78 1.14
N VAL A 58 2.74 -10.41 2.08
CA VAL A 58 4.17 -10.73 2.01
C VAL A 58 4.39 -12.24 2.00
N ARG A 59 3.70 -13.00 2.86
CA ARG A 59 3.80 -14.47 2.87
C ARG A 59 3.39 -15.07 1.54
N HIS A 60 2.31 -14.56 0.95
CA HIS A 60 1.83 -15.03 -0.35
C HIS A 60 2.84 -14.70 -1.46
N LEU A 61 3.33 -13.47 -1.52
CA LEU A 61 4.32 -13.04 -2.52
C LEU A 61 5.61 -13.87 -2.46
N LEU A 62 6.11 -14.14 -1.25
CA LEU A 62 7.30 -14.99 -1.05
C LEU A 62 7.06 -16.47 -1.40
N SER A 63 5.81 -16.95 -1.34
CA SER A 63 5.45 -18.31 -1.74
C SER A 63 5.28 -18.48 -3.25
N THR A 64 5.38 -17.38 -4.01
CA THR A 64 5.25 -17.35 -5.46
C THR A 64 6.55 -16.88 -6.09
N ASP A 65 6.81 -17.23 -7.35
CA ASP A 65 7.96 -16.71 -8.12
C ASP A 65 7.79 -15.23 -8.51
N PHE A 66 6.87 -14.50 -7.88
CA PHE A 66 6.49 -13.13 -8.25
C PHE A 66 7.68 -12.16 -8.20
N ILE A 67 8.58 -12.32 -7.23
CA ILE A 67 9.76 -11.46 -7.05
C ILE A 67 10.88 -11.81 -8.04
N ASP A 68 10.94 -13.05 -8.52
CA ASP A 68 12.07 -13.60 -9.27
C ASP A 68 11.92 -13.46 -10.80
N ARG A 69 10.79 -12.96 -11.29
CA ARG A 69 10.54 -12.70 -12.72
C ARG A 69 11.24 -11.42 -13.22
N ARG A 70 12.56 -11.32 -13.03
CA ARG A 70 13.39 -10.31 -13.69
C ARG A 70 13.89 -10.83 -15.03
N GLU A 71 13.00 -10.91 -16.01
CA GLU A 71 13.36 -11.01 -17.44
C GLU A 71 13.26 -9.64 -18.10
#